data_AF-A0A9K3HMF8-F1
#
_entry.id   AF-A0A9K3HMF8-F1
#
_cell.length_a   1.000
_cell.length_b   1.000
_cell.length_c   1.000
_cell.angle_alpha   90.00
_cell.angle_beta   90.00
_cell.angle_gamma   90.00
#
_symmetry.space_group_name_H-M   'P 1'
#
loop_
_entity.id
_entity.type
_entity.pdbx_description
1 polymer ?
#
loop_
_entity_poly.entity_id
_entity_poly.type
_entity_poly.pdbx_seq_one_letter_code
_entity_poly.pdbx_strand_id
1 'polypeptide(L)'
;MAFRTSISQMSRFYSFIWKELVSSDQKSMANFSSGSFIFVPLSSVSSSEVVSGVLLSPQDVYWHDNIINTDCEQNKMLSNLYPSFRDFFVNGCGVKENPPLLDYLSFLHHLSTVNS
;
A
#
# COMPACT_ATOMS: atom_id res chain seq x y z
N MET A 1 -9.19 6.26 13.05
CA MET A 1 -10.37 6.73 12.29
C MET A 1 -10.46 5.88 11.02
N ALA A 2 -11.60 5.25 10.73
CA ALA A 2 -11.74 4.42 9.52
C ALA A 2 -12.10 5.30 8.32
N PHE A 3 -11.32 5.21 7.24
CA PHE A 3 -11.60 5.87 5.97
C PHE A 3 -12.46 4.95 5.10
N ARG A 4 -13.47 5.48 4.41
CA ARG A 4 -14.40 4.67 3.61
C ARG A 4 -14.35 5.05 2.14
N THR A 5 -13.98 4.10 1.30
CA THR A 5 -13.89 4.26 -0.15
C THR A 5 -13.86 2.88 -0.81
N SER A 6 -14.05 2.81 -2.12
CA SER A 6 -13.71 1.62 -2.91
C SER A 6 -12.27 1.70 -3.44
N ILE A 7 -11.74 0.54 -3.84
CA ILE A 7 -10.46 0.46 -4.57
C ILE A 7 -10.57 1.19 -5.90
N SER A 8 -11.68 1.06 -6.62
CA SER A 8 -11.89 1.73 -7.91
C SER A 8 -11.89 3.26 -7.80
N GLN A 9 -12.45 3.83 -6.72
CA GLN A 9 -12.40 5.25 -6.43
C GLN A 9 -10.96 5.72 -6.18
N MET A 10 -10.20 4.98 -5.36
CA MET A 10 -8.80 5.31 -5.10
C MET A 10 -7.91 5.13 -6.33
N SER A 11 -8.13 4.12 -7.15
CA SER A 11 -7.42 3.94 -8.42
C SER A 11 -7.62 5.14 -9.35
N ARG A 12 -8.84 5.70 -9.42
CA ARG A 12 -9.09 6.93 -10.19
C ARG A 12 -8.38 8.13 -9.59
N PHE A 13 -8.38 8.25 -8.28
CA PHE A 13 -7.69 9.32 -7.56
C PHE A 13 -6.16 9.27 -7.80
N TYR A 14 -5.53 8.11 -7.63
CA TYR A 14 -4.10 7.94 -7.92
C TYR A 14 -3.79 8.15 -9.40
N SER A 15 -4.68 7.74 -10.32
CA SER A 15 -4.51 8.02 -11.75
C SER A 15 -4.50 9.51 -12.05
N PHE A 16 -5.39 10.27 -11.39
CA PHE A 16 -5.44 11.72 -11.51
C PHE A 16 -4.15 12.35 -11.01
N ILE A 17 -3.71 11.98 -9.81
CA ILE A 17 -2.45 12.46 -9.24
C ILE A 17 -1.27 12.12 -10.15
N TRP A 18 -1.17 10.89 -10.62
CA TRP A 18 -0.04 10.45 -11.44
C TRP A 18 0.05 11.24 -12.75
N LYS A 19 -1.08 11.52 -13.40
CA LYS A 19 -1.11 12.36 -14.60
C LYS A 19 -0.57 13.76 -14.33
N GLU A 20 -1.00 14.38 -13.23
CA GLU A 20 -0.53 15.70 -12.81
C GLU A 20 0.94 15.69 -12.36
N LEU A 21 1.41 14.56 -11.82
CA LEU A 21 2.80 14.43 -11.39
C LEU A 21 3.75 14.28 -12.59
N VAL A 22 3.35 13.53 -13.60
CA VAL A 22 4.11 13.35 -14.85
C VAL A 22 4.17 14.65 -15.67
N SER A 23 3.17 15.52 -15.55
CA SER A 23 3.18 16.84 -16.21
C SER A 23 3.95 17.91 -15.42
N SER A 24 4.40 17.62 -14.19
CA SER A 24 5.05 18.55 -13.28
C SER A 24 6.57 18.32 -13.18
N ASP A 25 7.32 19.36 -12.82
CA ASP A 25 8.78 19.29 -12.64
C ASP A 25 9.19 18.38 -11.46
N GLN A 26 10.39 17.78 -11.53
CA GLN A 26 10.93 16.81 -10.54
C GLN A 26 10.87 17.27 -9.06
N LYS A 27 10.84 18.58 -8.80
CA LYS A 27 10.74 19.13 -7.44
C LYS A 27 9.38 18.84 -6.78
N SER A 28 8.31 18.66 -7.56
CA SER A 28 6.98 18.29 -7.04
C SER A 28 6.92 16.82 -6.61
N MET A 29 7.66 15.93 -7.30
CA MET A 29 7.78 14.50 -6.97
C MET A 29 8.33 14.25 -5.56
N ALA A 30 9.40 14.95 -5.17
CA ALA A 30 10.02 14.76 -3.85
C ALA A 30 9.13 15.24 -2.68
N ASN A 31 8.33 16.29 -2.91
CA ASN A 31 7.36 16.77 -1.91
C ASN A 31 6.16 15.83 -1.82
N PHE A 32 5.75 15.25 -2.94
CA PHE A 32 4.63 14.31 -3.00
C PHE A 32 4.92 13.02 -2.24
N SER A 33 6.10 12.42 -2.41
CA SER A 33 6.46 11.17 -1.72
C SER A 33 6.36 11.30 -0.19
N SER A 34 6.79 12.45 0.36
CA SER A 34 6.76 12.73 1.81
C SER A 34 5.34 12.89 2.39
N GLY A 35 4.36 13.24 1.57
CA GLY A 35 2.96 13.44 1.98
C GLY A 35 1.98 12.44 1.35
N SER A 36 2.49 11.40 0.70
CA SER A 36 1.67 10.41 0.02
C SER A 36 1.10 9.40 1.02
N PHE A 37 -0.10 8.91 0.72
CA PHE A 37 -0.78 7.91 1.52
C PHE A 37 -1.38 6.84 0.63
N ILE A 38 -1.48 5.64 1.18
CA ILE A 38 -1.95 4.46 0.48
C ILE A 38 -3.13 3.89 1.25
N PHE A 39 -4.27 3.86 0.59
CA PHE A 39 -5.47 3.21 1.09
C PHE A 39 -5.33 1.69 1.04
N VAL A 40 -5.51 1.04 2.20
CA VAL A 40 -5.56 -0.41 2.34
C VAL A 40 -6.91 -0.79 2.99
N PRO A 41 -7.73 -1.62 2.33
CA PRO A 41 -9.01 -2.06 2.89
C PRO A 41 -8.80 -3.04 4.04
N LEU A 42 -9.65 -2.96 5.07
CA LEU A 42 -9.58 -3.87 6.22
C LEU A 42 -10.19 -5.24 5.94
N SER A 43 -11.14 -5.32 5.01
CA SER A 43 -11.86 -6.52 4.58
C SER A 43 -11.58 -6.83 3.12
N SER A 44 -11.60 -8.12 2.76
CA SER A 44 -11.61 -8.55 1.36
C SER A 44 -12.98 -8.30 0.74
N VAL A 45 -13.00 -7.49 -0.31
CA VAL A 45 -14.23 -7.15 -1.04
C VAL A 45 -13.91 -6.94 -2.51
N SER A 46 -14.96 -6.90 -3.32
CA SER A 46 -14.83 -6.49 -4.71
C SER A 46 -14.26 -5.06 -4.83
N SER A 47 -13.50 -4.79 -5.89
CA SER A 47 -12.85 -3.48 -6.11
C SER A 47 -13.84 -2.30 -6.17
N SER A 48 -15.11 -2.57 -6.51
CA SER A 48 -16.16 -1.56 -6.66
C SER A 48 -16.92 -1.25 -5.36
N GLU A 49 -16.82 -2.12 -4.35
CA GLU A 49 -17.55 -1.96 -3.11
C GLU A 49 -16.87 -0.96 -2.18
N VAL A 50 -17.66 -0.10 -1.54
CA VAL A 50 -17.15 0.87 -0.58
C VAL A 50 -16.89 0.17 0.75
N VAL A 51 -15.64 0.16 1.18
CA VAL A 51 -15.22 -0.49 2.42
C VAL A 51 -14.46 0.43 3.34
N SER A 52 -14.49 0.05 4.62
CA SER A 52 -13.62 0.65 5.62
C SER A 52 -12.19 0.18 5.39
N GLY A 53 -11.26 1.14 5.42
CA GLY A 53 -9.84 0.90 5.32
C GLY A 53 -9.05 1.93 6.11
N VAL A 54 -7.74 1.83 5.97
CA VAL A 54 -6.74 2.70 6.59
C VAL A 54 -5.92 3.38 5.51
N LEU A 55 -5.46 4.59 5.81
CA LEU A 55 -4.48 5.30 4.99
C LEU A 55 -3.12 5.13 5.65
N LEU A 56 -2.19 4.49 4.95
CA LEU A 56 -0.85 4.17 5.45
C LEU A 56 0.22 4.98 4.71
N SER A 57 1.35 5.22 5.35
CA SER A 57 2.52 5.79 4.67
C SER A 57 3.11 4.77 3.69
N PRO A 58 3.75 5.20 2.58
CA PRO A 58 4.54 4.31 1.72
C PRO A 58 5.60 3.49 2.46
N GLN A 59 6.07 3.97 3.63
CA GLN A 59 7.05 3.26 4.45
C GLN A 59 6.43 2.12 5.27
N ASP A 60 5.11 2.15 5.48
CA ASP A 60 4.36 1.20 6.28
C ASP A 60 3.70 0.12 5.41
N VAL A 61 4.12 -0.06 4.15
CA VAL A 61 3.55 -1.06 3.24
C VAL A 61 4.59 -1.58 2.27
N TYR A 62 4.34 -2.78 1.74
CA TYR A 62 5.16 -3.41 0.72
C TYR A 62 4.33 -3.71 -0.53
N TRP A 63 4.99 -3.75 -1.68
CA TRP A 63 4.30 -4.02 -2.94
C TRP A 63 3.82 -5.47 -3.04
N HIS A 64 4.72 -6.43 -2.74
CA HIS A 64 4.46 -7.87 -2.87
C HIS A 64 4.21 -8.59 -1.55
N ASP A 65 4.14 -7.88 -0.42
CA ASP A 65 4.04 -8.52 0.89
C ASP A 65 3.00 -7.87 1.79
N ASN A 66 2.43 -8.67 2.70
CA ASN A 66 1.43 -8.31 3.68
C ASN A 66 1.86 -8.71 5.10
N ILE A 67 3.16 -8.71 5.42
CA ILE A 67 3.67 -8.97 6.80
C ILE A 67 2.90 -8.19 7.88
N ILE A 68 2.36 -7.04 7.53
CA ILE A 68 1.69 -6.08 8.41
C ILE A 68 0.29 -6.56 8.83
N ASN A 69 -0.29 -7.56 8.15
CA ASN A 69 -1.60 -8.11 8.51
C ASN A 69 -1.51 -9.64 8.64
N THR A 70 -1.40 -10.09 9.89
CA THR A 70 -1.40 -11.50 10.31
C THR A 70 -2.74 -12.21 10.06
N ASP A 71 -3.82 -11.45 9.83
CA ASP A 71 -5.11 -12.03 9.44
C ASP A 71 -5.06 -12.45 7.98
N CYS A 72 -5.18 -13.77 7.77
CA CYS A 72 -5.12 -14.68 6.60
C CYS A 72 -5.71 -14.22 5.23
N GLU A 73 -6.03 -12.94 5.04
CA GLU A 73 -6.57 -12.40 3.82
C GLU A 73 -5.42 -12.08 2.84
N GLN A 74 -5.05 -13.07 2.01
CA GLN A 74 -4.03 -13.01 0.95
C GLN A 74 -4.25 -11.87 -0.08
N ASN A 75 -5.40 -11.20 -0.02
CA ASN A 75 -5.85 -10.17 -0.96
C ASN A 75 -5.41 -8.74 -0.60
N LYS A 76 -4.57 -8.55 0.43
CA LYS A 76 -4.17 -7.22 0.92
C LYS A 76 -2.83 -6.70 0.37
N MET A 77 -2.11 -7.49 -0.43
CA MET A 77 -0.90 -7.01 -1.12
C MET A 77 -1.26 -5.88 -2.08
N LEU A 78 -0.41 -4.84 -2.16
CA LEU A 78 -0.66 -3.72 -3.07
C LEU A 78 -0.67 -4.15 -4.54
N SER A 79 0.13 -5.15 -4.89
CA SER A 79 0.12 -5.78 -6.21
C SER A 79 -1.24 -6.36 -6.60
N ASN A 80 -2.01 -6.87 -5.64
CA ASN A 80 -3.36 -7.41 -5.85
C ASN A 80 -4.42 -6.32 -5.85
N LEU A 81 -4.29 -5.31 -4.98
CA LEU A 81 -5.24 -4.21 -4.86
C LEU A 81 -5.16 -3.23 -6.03
N TYR A 82 -3.94 -2.94 -6.49
CA TYR A 82 -3.66 -1.89 -7.46
C TYR A 82 -2.69 -2.34 -8.55
N PRO A 83 -2.92 -3.46 -9.26
CA PRO A 83 -1.92 -4.10 -10.13
C PRO A 83 -1.29 -3.16 -11.18
N SER A 84 -2.05 -2.19 -11.68
CA SER A 84 -1.58 -1.23 -12.69
C SER A 84 -0.82 -0.02 -12.14
N PHE A 85 -0.61 0.08 -10.82
CA PHE A 85 -0.02 1.25 -10.15
C PHE A 85 1.37 0.99 -9.59
N ARG A 86 2.05 -0.09 -10.02
CA ARG A 86 3.39 -0.42 -9.53
C ARG A 86 4.35 0.77 -9.65
N ASP A 87 4.45 1.36 -10.84
CA ASP A 87 5.41 2.45 -11.07
C ASP A 87 5.05 3.71 -10.27
N PHE A 88 3.75 3.98 -10.11
CA PHE A 88 3.27 5.08 -9.26
C PHE A 88 3.72 4.88 -7.81
N PHE A 89 3.47 3.70 -7.23
CA PHE A 89 3.76 3.47 -5.82
C PHE A 89 5.24 3.24 -5.54
N VAL A 90 5.90 2.39 -6.31
CA VAL A 90 7.31 2.03 -6.08
C VAL A 90 8.24 3.15 -6.52
N ASN A 91 8.09 3.65 -7.74
CA ASN A 91 9.01 4.67 -8.27
C ASN A 91 8.57 6.09 -7.90
N GLY A 92 7.26 6.36 -7.84
CA GLY A 92 6.73 7.69 -7.50
C GLY A 92 6.67 7.94 -6.00
N CYS A 93 6.03 7.05 -5.24
CA CYS A 93 5.84 7.23 -3.79
C CYS A 93 6.97 6.63 -2.93
N GLY A 94 7.84 5.78 -3.48
CA GLY A 94 8.94 5.15 -2.75
C GLY A 94 8.54 3.92 -1.92
N VAL A 95 7.44 3.25 -2.28
CA VAL A 95 7.04 1.98 -1.66
C VAL A 95 8.12 0.93 -1.91
N LYS A 96 8.49 0.19 -0.86
CA LYS A 96 9.44 -0.91 -0.98
C LYS A 96 8.78 -2.12 -1.65
N GLU A 97 9.51 -2.78 -2.53
CA GLU A 97 9.05 -3.98 -3.22
C GLU A 97 8.76 -5.13 -2.25
N ASN A 98 9.73 -5.41 -1.38
CA ASN A 98 9.71 -6.48 -0.41
C ASN A 98 10.31 -6.00 0.92
N PRO A 99 9.90 -6.62 2.05
CA PRO A 99 10.54 -6.42 3.33
C PRO A 99 12.00 -6.93 3.32
N PRO A 100 12.91 -6.25 4.03
CA PRO A 100 14.23 -6.79 4.32
C PRO A 100 14.16 -8.18 4.96
N LEU A 101 15.10 -9.06 4.62
CA LEU A 101 15.17 -10.42 5.19
C LEU A 101 15.23 -10.41 6.73
N LEU A 102 15.91 -9.42 7.32
CA LEU A 102 16.00 -9.28 8.78
C LEU A 102 14.64 -9.03 9.43
N ASP A 103 13.77 -8.25 8.77
CA ASP A 103 12.41 -7.97 9.25
C ASP A 103 11.56 -9.25 9.19
N TYR A 104 11.73 -10.04 8.12
CA TYR A 104 11.08 -11.34 7.98
C TYR A 104 11.52 -12.33 9.06
N LEU A 105 12.83 -12.43 9.32
CA LEU A 105 13.38 -13.30 10.38
C LEU A 105 12.90 -12.85 11.77
N SER A 106 12.85 -11.55 12.02
CA SER A 106 12.35 -10.99 13.28
C SER A 106 10.87 -11.33 13.49
N PHE A 107 10.06 -11.23 12.43
CA PHE A 107 8.66 -11.62 12.45
C PHE A 107 8.47 -13.12 12.69
N LEU A 108 9.21 -13.98 11.97
CA LEU A 108 9.18 -15.43 12.18
C LEU A 108 9.57 -15.83 13.61
N HIS A 109 10.61 -15.20 14.15
CA HIS A 109 11.06 -15.42 15.52
C HIS A 109 9.96 -15.03 16.53
N HIS A 110 9.31 -13.87 16.32
CA HIS A 110 8.19 -13.45 17.14
C HIS A 110 7.06 -14.48 17.13
N LEU A 111 6.63 -14.93 15.96
CA LEU A 111 5.58 -15.96 15.83
C LEU A 111 5.96 -17.28 16.50
N SER A 112 7.22 -17.70 16.38
CA SER A 112 7.73 -18.90 17.06
C SER A 112 7.64 -18.79 18.57
N THR A 113 7.82 -17.58 19.12
CA THR A 113 7.84 -17.36 20.58
C THR A 113 6.44 -17.20 21.16
N VAL A 114 5.52 -16.58 20.43
CA VAL A 114 4.12 -16.37 20.87
C VAL A 114 3.31 -17.67 20.89
N ASN A 115 3.71 -18.67 20.08
CA ASN A 115 3.08 -19.99 20.04
C ASN A 115 3.82 -21.09 20.85
N SER A 116 4.78 -20.72 21.71
CA SER A 116 5.54 -21.65 22.56
C SER A 116 5.05 -21.70 24.01
#